data_AF-A0A1H8TAF8-F1
#
_entry.id   AF-A0A1H8TAF8-F1
#
_cell.length_a   1.000
_cell.length_b   1.000
_cell.length_c   1.000
_cell.angle_alpha   90.00
_cell.angle_beta   90.00
_cell.angle_gamma   90.00
#
_symmetry.space_group_name_H-M   'P 1'
#
loop_
_entity.id
_entity.type
_entity.pdbx_description
1 polymer ?
#
loop_
_entity_poly.entity_id
_entity_poly.type
_entity_poly.pdbx_seq_one_letter_code
_entity_poly.pdbx_strand_id
1 'polypeptide(L)'
;MDTRPALRLRTPGVTPSARVALVATSPRGRAAAAHGQRIALATQHLLTLGHRRILLVTAPQRPAAEADAELQAHCQVMLAEGLALLPRLELDPAAPACWPELAATLIGIAPTALLCTQPALARALQTALTPQGELTIVGPETKAGALNASWH
;
A
#
# COMPACT_ATOMS: atom_id res chain seq x y z
N MET A 1 59.26 29.72 -12.77
CA MET A 1 57.88 29.61 -13.27
C MET A 1 57.59 28.13 -13.41
N ASP A 2 56.83 27.56 -12.48
CA ASP A 2 56.35 26.18 -12.56
C ASP A 2 54.84 26.20 -12.34
N THR A 3 54.12 26.15 -13.45
CA THR A 3 52.66 26.09 -13.53
C THR A 3 52.27 24.65 -13.79
N ARG A 4 51.88 23.90 -12.74
CA ARG A 4 51.13 22.65 -12.90
C ARG A 4 50.04 22.50 -11.83
N PRO A 5 48.83 22.07 -12.25
CA PRO A 5 47.62 22.18 -11.46
C PRO A 5 47.54 21.10 -10.38
N ALA A 6 46.97 21.47 -9.23
CA ALA A 6 46.65 20.56 -8.14
C ALA A 6 45.49 19.62 -8.55
N LEU A 7 45.81 18.52 -9.21
CA LEU A 7 44.93 17.36 -9.37
C LEU A 7 44.64 16.75 -7.99
N ARG A 8 43.54 17.16 -7.37
CA ARG A 8 42.98 16.52 -6.17
C ARG A 8 42.17 15.30 -6.63
N LEU A 9 42.79 14.13 -6.61
CA LEU A 9 42.10 12.84 -6.66
C LEU A 9 41.18 12.74 -5.43
N ARG A 10 39.86 12.89 -5.64
CA ARG A 10 38.87 12.50 -4.63
C ARG A 10 38.65 11.00 -4.73
N THR A 11 39.17 10.27 -3.76
CA THR A 11 38.82 8.86 -3.49
C THR A 11 37.30 8.71 -3.31
N PRO A 12 36.64 7.73 -3.95
CA PRO A 12 35.27 7.37 -3.62
C PRO A 12 35.30 6.51 -2.35
N GLY A 13 35.42 7.16 -1.20
CA GLY A 13 35.35 6.52 0.11
C GLY A 13 33.98 6.71 0.74
N VAL A 14 32.90 6.30 0.07
CA VAL A 14 31.59 6.17 0.72
C VAL A 14 30.93 4.89 0.25
N THR A 15 30.99 3.88 1.12
CA THR A 15 30.12 2.71 1.11
C THR A 15 28.65 3.16 1.02
N PRO A 16 27.82 2.56 0.17
CA PRO A 16 26.40 2.93 0.03
C PRO A 16 25.56 2.64 1.29
N SER A 17 26.15 2.10 2.35
CA SER A 17 25.46 1.65 3.56
C SER A 17 25.00 2.77 4.50
N ALA A 18 25.68 3.92 4.54
CA ALA A 18 25.36 4.98 5.50
C ALA A 18 24.11 5.78 5.11
N ARG A 19 23.86 5.97 3.81
CA ARG A 19 22.71 6.74 3.33
C ARG A 19 21.39 6.01 3.57
N VAL A 20 21.40 4.68 3.43
CA VAL A 20 20.25 3.81 3.73
C VAL A 20 19.96 3.78 5.24
N ALA A 21 21.01 3.72 6.06
CA ALA A 21 20.87 3.74 7.52
C ALA A 21 20.33 5.08 8.05
N LEU A 22 20.74 6.23 7.48
CA LEU A 22 20.27 7.54 7.93
C LEU A 22 18.78 7.75 7.67
N VAL A 23 18.27 7.32 6.52
CA VAL A 23 16.85 7.44 6.16
C VAL A 23 15.97 6.61 7.11
N ALA A 24 16.42 5.42 7.50
CA ALA A 24 15.74 4.54 8.45
C ALA A 24 15.62 5.12 9.87
N THR A 25 16.48 6.09 10.24
CA THR A 25 16.45 6.74 11.57
C THR A 25 15.63 8.02 11.62
N SER A 26 15.24 8.58 10.47
CA SER A 26 14.38 9.76 10.41
C SER A 26 12.96 9.41 10.86
N PRO A 27 12.24 10.32 11.54
CA PRO A 27 10.86 10.07 11.96
C PRO A 27 9.95 9.75 10.75
N ARG A 28 10.18 10.38 9.60
CA ARG A 28 9.44 10.11 8.35
C ARG A 28 9.76 8.73 7.77
N GLY A 29 11.03 8.33 7.77
CA GLY A 29 11.43 6.99 7.32
C GLY A 29 10.88 5.88 8.22
N ARG A 30 10.85 6.10 9.53
CA ARG A 30 10.20 5.17 10.48
C ARG A 30 8.69 5.08 10.26
N ALA A 31 8.02 6.21 10.00
CA ALA A 31 6.60 6.21 9.69
C ALA A 31 6.32 5.42 8.40
N ALA A 32 7.03 5.71 7.31
CA ALA A 32 6.89 4.97 6.05
C ALA A 32 7.13 3.46 6.23
N ALA A 33 8.18 3.07 6.97
CA ALA A 33 8.44 1.66 7.27
C ALA A 33 7.29 1.00 8.08
N ALA A 34 6.76 1.69 9.10
CA ALA A 34 5.64 1.19 9.90
C ALA A 34 4.35 1.05 9.08
N HIS A 35 4.11 1.97 8.14
CA HIS A 35 2.98 1.91 7.21
C HIS A 35 3.13 0.73 6.23
N GLY A 36 4.29 0.58 5.60
CA GLY A 36 4.61 -0.56 4.75
C GLY A 36 4.45 -1.89 5.49
N GLN A 37 5.01 -2.02 6.70
CA GLN A 37 4.89 -3.23 7.52
C GLN A 37 3.43 -3.61 7.80
N ARG A 38 2.59 -2.60 8.09
CA ARG A 38 1.17 -2.82 8.36
C ARG A 38 0.44 -3.36 7.14
N ILE A 39 0.72 -2.82 5.96
CA ILE A 39 0.14 -3.29 4.70
C ILE A 39 0.66 -4.67 4.30
N ALA A 40 1.94 -4.98 4.57
CA ALA A 40 2.47 -6.32 4.37
C ALA A 40 1.72 -7.35 5.22
N LEU A 41 1.53 -7.07 6.51
CA LEU A 41 0.78 -7.95 7.43
C LEU A 41 -0.68 -8.14 7.00
N ALA A 42 -1.35 -7.05 6.59
CA ALA A 42 -2.72 -7.12 6.11
C ALA A 42 -2.83 -7.93 4.79
N THR A 43 -1.87 -7.76 3.88
CA THR A 43 -1.81 -8.54 2.64
C THR A 43 -1.60 -10.03 2.96
N GLN A 44 -0.64 -10.36 3.82
CA GLN A 44 -0.40 -11.73 4.26
C GLN A 44 -1.65 -12.34 4.91
N HIS A 45 -2.36 -11.59 5.74
CA HIS A 45 -3.59 -12.08 6.35
C HIS A 45 -4.66 -12.41 5.29
N LEU A 46 -4.88 -11.54 4.30
CA LEU A 46 -5.81 -11.82 3.22
C LEU A 46 -5.41 -13.06 2.40
N LEU A 47 -4.12 -13.27 2.17
CA LEU A 47 -3.62 -14.49 1.53
C LEU A 47 -3.90 -15.73 2.37
N THR A 48 -3.73 -15.66 3.70
CA THR A 48 -4.05 -16.79 4.61
C THR A 48 -5.54 -17.13 4.63
N LEU A 49 -6.41 -16.14 4.36
CA LEU A 49 -7.85 -16.33 4.19
C LEU A 49 -8.22 -16.87 2.79
N GLY A 50 -7.24 -17.04 1.90
CA GLY A 50 -7.42 -17.63 0.56
C GLY A 50 -7.60 -16.60 -0.56
N HIS A 51 -7.60 -15.30 -0.27
CA HIS A 51 -7.70 -14.28 -1.32
C HIS A 51 -6.41 -14.25 -2.15
N ARG A 52 -6.52 -14.35 -3.47
CA ARG A 52 -5.36 -14.31 -4.39
C ARG A 52 -5.36 -13.11 -5.33
N ARG A 53 -6.46 -12.36 -5.37
CA ARG A 53 -6.63 -11.13 -6.18
C ARG A 53 -6.94 -9.96 -5.24
N ILE A 54 -5.91 -9.36 -4.69
CA ILE A 54 -6.03 -8.30 -3.68
C ILE A 54 -5.72 -6.96 -4.35
N LEU A 55 -6.66 -6.03 -4.33
CA LEU A 55 -6.50 -4.68 -4.86
C LEU A 55 -6.15 -3.71 -3.74
N LEU A 56 -5.07 -2.96 -3.89
CA LEU A 56 -4.69 -1.91 -2.95
C LEU A 56 -5.45 -0.61 -3.26
N VAL A 57 -6.10 -0.04 -2.24
CA VAL A 57 -6.86 1.21 -2.33
C VAL A 57 -6.25 2.27 -1.41
N THR A 58 -5.84 3.41 -1.99
CA THR A 58 -5.14 4.50 -1.28
C THR A 58 -5.90 5.83 -1.36
N ALA A 59 -5.65 6.72 -0.39
CA ALA A 59 -6.15 8.09 -0.42
C ALA A 59 -5.12 9.05 -1.06
N PRO A 60 -5.54 10.06 -1.84
CA PRO A 60 -4.64 10.97 -2.56
C PRO A 60 -3.84 11.90 -1.65
N GLN A 61 -4.35 12.25 -0.46
CA GLN A 61 -3.72 13.24 0.42
C GLN A 61 -2.66 12.66 1.38
N ARG A 62 -1.84 11.71 0.92
CA ARG A 62 -0.80 11.07 1.75
C ARG A 62 0.62 11.55 1.42
N PRO A 63 1.54 11.54 2.41
CA PRO A 63 2.96 11.70 2.12
C PRO A 63 3.42 10.62 1.13
N ALA A 64 4.04 11.03 0.02
CA ALA A 64 4.46 10.11 -1.04
C ALA A 64 5.29 8.94 -0.51
N ALA A 65 6.23 9.20 0.40
CA ALA A 65 7.07 8.16 1.00
C ALA A 65 6.28 7.07 1.74
N GLU A 66 5.16 7.41 2.37
CA GLU A 66 4.31 6.42 3.06
C GLU A 66 3.47 5.64 2.06
N ALA A 67 2.86 6.31 1.07
CA ALA A 67 2.08 5.66 0.03
C ALA A 67 2.93 4.70 -0.82
N ASP A 68 4.18 5.09 -1.11
CA ASP A 68 5.14 4.26 -1.84
C ASP A 68 5.58 3.06 -0.99
N ALA A 69 5.83 3.25 0.30
CA ALA A 69 6.17 2.15 1.20
C ALA A 69 5.01 1.14 1.35
N GLU A 70 3.77 1.62 1.42
CA GLU A 70 2.56 0.79 1.45
C GLU A 70 2.41 -0.03 0.15
N LEU A 71 2.54 0.62 -1.01
CA LEU A 71 2.48 -0.05 -2.31
C LEU A 71 3.62 -1.08 -2.46
N GLN A 72 4.85 -0.68 -2.15
CA GLN A 72 6.02 -1.56 -2.25
C GLN A 72 5.85 -2.80 -1.38
N ALA A 73 5.41 -2.63 -0.13
CA ALA A 73 5.21 -3.73 0.79
C ALA A 73 4.11 -4.71 0.31
N HIS A 74 2.99 -4.19 -0.20
CA HIS A 74 1.94 -5.01 -0.82
C HIS A 74 2.48 -5.80 -2.01
N CYS A 75 3.16 -5.14 -2.95
CA CYS A 75 3.72 -5.78 -4.13
C CYS A 75 4.75 -6.87 -3.77
N GLN A 76 5.60 -6.62 -2.78
CA GLN A 76 6.59 -7.60 -2.33
C GLN A 76 5.92 -8.88 -1.81
N VAL A 77 4.86 -8.75 -1.02
CA VAL A 77 4.11 -9.91 -0.50
C VAL A 77 3.43 -10.67 -1.65
N MET A 78 2.76 -9.97 -2.57
CA MET A 78 2.08 -10.61 -3.72
C MET A 78 3.06 -11.34 -4.64
N LEU A 79 4.21 -10.72 -4.95
CA LEU A 79 5.25 -11.32 -5.79
C LEU A 79 5.93 -12.52 -5.13
N ALA A 80 6.16 -12.48 -3.83
CA ALA A 80 6.73 -13.62 -3.08
C ALA A 80 5.85 -14.88 -3.18
N GLU A 81 4.54 -14.70 -3.36
CA GLU A 81 3.55 -15.76 -3.53
C GLU A 81 3.25 -16.10 -5.00
N GLY A 82 3.98 -15.48 -5.94
CA GLY A 82 3.79 -15.71 -7.38
C GLY A 82 2.47 -15.15 -7.94
N LEU A 83 1.88 -14.16 -7.27
CA LEU A 83 0.58 -13.60 -7.65
C LEU A 83 0.73 -12.36 -8.55
N ALA A 84 -0.28 -12.14 -9.38
CA ALA A 84 -0.35 -10.98 -10.25
C ALA A 84 -0.53 -9.68 -9.45
N LEU A 85 0.20 -8.64 -9.84
CA LEU A 85 0.02 -7.30 -9.32
C LEU A 85 -1.18 -6.64 -10.00
N LEU A 86 -2.12 -6.18 -9.19
CA LEU A 86 -3.26 -5.39 -9.64
C LEU A 86 -2.91 -3.89 -9.59
N PRO A 87 -3.56 -3.04 -10.40
CA PRO A 87 -3.31 -1.59 -10.37
C PRO A 87 -3.67 -1.01 -9.00
N ARG A 88 -2.94 0.00 -8.53
CA ARG A 88 -3.35 0.77 -7.36
C ARG A 88 -4.56 1.62 -7.70
N LEU A 89 -5.59 1.59 -6.86
CA LEU A 89 -6.75 2.47 -6.98
C LEU A 89 -6.63 3.62 -5.99
N GLU A 90 -6.74 4.86 -6.48
CA GLU A 90 -6.80 6.04 -5.63
C GLU A 90 -8.23 6.54 -5.52
N LEU A 91 -8.71 6.72 -4.28
CA LEU A 91 -10.04 7.22 -3.98
C LEU A 91 -9.95 8.34 -2.93
N ASP A 92 -10.64 9.44 -3.21
CA ASP A 92 -10.83 10.51 -2.22
C ASP A 92 -12.08 10.19 -1.38
N PRO A 93 -11.94 9.93 -0.06
CA PRO A 93 -13.09 9.66 0.80
C PRO A 93 -13.99 10.88 1.01
N ALA A 94 -13.52 12.10 0.72
CA ALA A 94 -14.27 13.34 0.87
C ALA A 94 -14.98 13.78 -0.42
N ALA A 95 -14.60 13.20 -1.57
CA ALA A 95 -15.27 13.48 -2.83
C ALA A 95 -16.56 12.64 -2.98
N PRO A 96 -17.61 13.17 -3.63
CA PRO A 96 -18.72 12.35 -4.06
C PRO A 96 -18.20 11.31 -5.06
N ALA A 97 -17.96 10.10 -4.60
CA ALA A 97 -17.43 9.06 -5.47
C ALA A 97 -18.46 8.72 -6.55
N CYS A 98 -18.01 8.68 -7.81
CA CYS A 98 -18.82 8.16 -8.91
C CYS A 98 -18.88 6.62 -8.77
N TRP A 99 -19.75 6.15 -7.89
CA TRP A 99 -19.89 4.73 -7.56
C TRP A 99 -20.14 3.80 -8.76
N PRO A 100 -20.89 4.21 -9.81
CA PRO A 100 -21.05 3.37 -11.01
C PRO A 100 -19.74 3.12 -11.77
N GLU A 101 -18.88 4.13 -11.89
CA GLU A 101 -17.57 4.00 -12.55
C GLU A 101 -16.62 3.11 -11.73
N LEU A 102 -16.66 3.27 -10.41
CA LEU A 102 -15.91 2.40 -9.52
C LEU A 102 -16.37 0.95 -9.64
N ALA A 103 -17.69 0.71 -9.64
CA ALA A 103 -18.25 -0.64 -9.79
C ALA A 103 -17.82 -1.28 -11.13
N ALA A 104 -17.90 -0.53 -12.24
CA ALA A 104 -17.43 -1.01 -13.55
C ALA A 104 -15.93 -1.35 -13.54
N THR A 105 -15.12 -0.51 -12.90
CA THR A 105 -13.68 -0.74 -12.73
C THR A 105 -13.41 -2.01 -11.92
N LEU A 106 -14.13 -2.20 -10.81
CA LEU A 106 -14.02 -3.39 -9.98
C LEU A 106 -14.46 -4.65 -10.71
N ILE A 107 -15.48 -4.59 -11.57
CA ILE A 107 -15.89 -5.72 -12.42
C ILE A 107 -14.78 -6.09 -13.41
N GLY A 108 -14.17 -5.11 -14.07
CA GLY A 108 -13.08 -5.35 -15.03
C GLY A 108 -11.81 -5.91 -14.38
N ILE A 109 -11.50 -5.47 -13.16
CA ILE A 109 -10.36 -5.98 -12.39
C ILE A 109 -10.71 -7.32 -11.71
N ALA A 110 -11.96 -7.54 -11.33
CA ALA A 110 -12.44 -8.68 -10.56
C ALA A 110 -11.55 -9.03 -9.34
N PRO A 111 -11.31 -8.10 -8.40
CA PRO A 111 -10.60 -8.43 -7.17
C PRO A 111 -11.48 -9.28 -6.25
N THR A 112 -10.86 -10.17 -5.47
CA THR A 112 -11.53 -10.91 -4.40
C THR A 112 -11.47 -10.18 -3.06
N ALA A 113 -10.51 -9.26 -2.91
CA ALA A 113 -10.40 -8.41 -1.73
C ALA A 113 -9.89 -7.01 -2.06
N LEU A 114 -10.38 -6.00 -1.33
CA LEU A 114 -9.88 -4.64 -1.32
C LEU A 114 -9.12 -4.40 -0.01
N LEU A 115 -7.85 -4.04 -0.11
CA LEU A 115 -7.04 -3.60 1.02
C LEU A 115 -6.95 -2.07 1.01
N CYS A 116 -7.66 -1.42 1.90
CA CYS A 116 -7.67 0.03 2.04
C CYS A 116 -6.56 0.47 2.98
N THR A 117 -5.79 1.49 2.63
CA THR A 117 -4.70 1.99 3.49
C THR A 117 -5.17 2.91 4.62
N GLN A 118 -6.47 3.24 4.64
CA GLN A 118 -7.10 4.04 5.69
C GLN A 118 -8.44 3.42 6.13
N PRO A 119 -8.77 3.44 7.43
CA PRO A 119 -10.06 2.94 7.92
C PRO A 119 -11.26 3.69 7.35
N ALA A 120 -11.14 5.00 7.12
CA ALA A 120 -12.20 5.83 6.55
C ALA A 120 -12.55 5.38 5.12
N LEU A 121 -11.55 5.03 4.30
CA LEU A 121 -11.75 4.47 2.96
C LEU A 121 -12.46 3.13 3.00
N ALA A 122 -12.03 2.23 3.88
CA ALA A 122 -12.68 0.92 4.05
C ALA A 122 -14.16 1.08 4.39
N ARG A 123 -14.49 1.98 5.33
CA ARG A 123 -15.87 2.27 5.72
C ARG A 123 -16.69 2.89 4.60
N ALA A 124 -16.14 3.86 3.87
CA ALA A 124 -16.82 4.48 2.74
C ALA A 124 -17.14 3.43 1.66
N LEU A 125 -16.19 2.55 1.34
CA LEU A 125 -16.38 1.48 0.38
C LEU A 125 -17.38 0.42 0.85
N GLN A 126 -17.33 0.01 2.12
CA GLN A 126 -18.31 -0.93 2.69
C GLN A 126 -19.73 -0.36 2.70
N THR A 127 -19.88 0.96 2.85
CA THR A 127 -21.19 1.63 2.82
C THR A 127 -21.73 1.73 1.39
N ALA A 128 -20.84 2.02 0.43
CA ALA A 128 -21.24 2.27 -0.95
C ALA A 128 -21.37 1.02 -1.81
N LEU A 129 -20.50 0.02 -1.58
CA LEU A 129 -20.57 -1.27 -2.22
C LEU A 129 -21.49 -2.15 -1.38
N THR A 130 -22.76 -2.17 -1.74
CA THR A 130 -23.68 -3.22 -1.26
C THR A 130 -23.04 -4.58 -1.56
N PRO A 131 -23.10 -5.58 -0.65
CA PRO A 131 -22.44 -6.88 -0.85
C PRO A 131 -22.96 -7.57 -2.12
N GLN A 132 -22.30 -7.29 -3.24
CA GLN A 132 -22.51 -7.92 -4.53
C GLN A 132 -21.43 -9.00 -4.66
N GLY A 133 -21.66 -10.13 -3.99
CA GLY A 133 -20.74 -11.28 -4.03
C GLY A 133 -19.47 -11.13 -3.20
N GLU A 134 -18.59 -12.16 -3.28
CA GLU A 134 -17.42 -12.51 -2.43
C GLU A 134 -16.35 -11.42 -2.17
N LEU A 135 -16.58 -10.16 -2.54
CA LEU A 135 -15.63 -9.07 -2.38
C LEU A 135 -15.43 -8.70 -0.89
N THR A 136 -14.25 -9.00 -0.36
CA THR A 136 -13.89 -8.67 1.03
C THR A 136 -13.20 -7.31 1.12
N ILE A 137 -13.72 -6.38 1.93
CA ILE A 137 -13.15 -5.03 2.07
C ILE A 137 -12.52 -4.88 3.45
N VAL A 138 -11.21 -4.67 3.51
CA VAL A 138 -10.44 -4.60 4.77
C VAL A 138 -9.69 -3.27 4.88
N GLY A 139 -9.64 -2.70 6.08
CA GLY A 139 -8.81 -1.54 6.39
C GLY A 139 -7.34 -1.91 6.65
N PRO A 140 -6.50 -0.91 6.98
CA PRO A 140 -5.09 -1.17 7.28
C PRO A 140 -4.91 -1.83 8.65
N GLU A 141 -5.97 -1.93 9.45
CA GLU A 141 -5.94 -2.51 10.79
C GLU A 141 -6.28 -3.99 10.69
N THR A 142 -5.26 -4.83 10.86
CA THR A 142 -5.44 -6.27 11.02
C THR A 142 -6.03 -6.57 12.40
N LYS A 143 -7.24 -6.08 12.69
CA LYS A 143 -8.03 -6.72 13.74
C LYS A 143 -8.57 -8.01 13.14
N ALA A 144 -7.95 -9.12 13.52
CA ALA A 144 -8.54 -10.45 13.45
C ALA A 144 -9.94 -10.35 14.09
N GLY A 145 -10.94 -10.27 13.25
CA GLY A 145 -12.25 -9.77 13.62
C GLY A 145 -13.06 -9.65 12.35
N ALA A 146 -13.25 -10.78 11.69
CA ALA A 146 -14.39 -10.98 10.82
C ALA A 146 -15.62 -10.51 11.60
N LEU A 147 -16.06 -9.28 11.33
CA LEU A 147 -17.47 -8.95 11.49
C LEU A 147 -18.14 -9.71 10.36
N ASN A 148 -18.42 -10.98 10.63
CA ASN A 148 -19.56 -11.66 10.05
C ASN A 148 -20.72 -10.68 10.16
N ALA A 149 -21.08 -10.04 9.06
CA ALA A 149 -22.31 -9.29 8.95
C ALA A 149 -23.47 -10.30 8.91
N SER A 150 -23.68 -11.02 10.01
CA SER A 150 -24.95 -11.66 10.32
C SER A 150 -25.82 -10.59 10.97
N TRP A 151 -26.67 -9.96 10.18
CA TRP A 151 -27.76 -9.15 10.70
C TRP A 151 -28.97 -10.07 10.89
N HIS A 152 -29.36 -10.28 12.15
CA HIS A 152 -30.69 -10.74 12.54
C HIS A 152 -31.62 -9.55 12.70
#